data_AF-A0A382D9L1-F1
#
_entry.id   AF-A0A382D9L1-F1
#
_cell.length_a   1.000
_cell.length_b   1.000
_cell.length_c   1.000
_cell.angle_alpha   90.00
_cell.angle_beta   90.00
_cell.angle_gamma   90.00
#
_symmetry.space_group_name_H-M   'P 1'
#
loop_
_entity.id
_entity.type
_entity.pdbx_description
1 polymer ?
#
loop_
_entity_poly.entity_id
_entity_poly.type
_entity_poly.pdbx_seq_one_letter_code
_entity_poly.pdbx_strand_id
1 'polypeptide(L)'
;MARAVLIPHGSDGPANQDRASSRLAQLGYELDWRHVDKGDSLDQPDDSVAITVIYGGGKPEDEKDWHTNRYPWLKNEVRWAEQCIDRNIPTVGFCLGGQIIAHALGSTIGPHREGFHEFGYYPLTLTEDARGFFPEGIYGTESHYHGFSLPEGAT
;
A
#
# COMPACT_ATOMS: atom_id res chain seq x y z
N MET A 1 16.02 -8.43 15.62
CA MET A 1 15.69 -9.36 14.52
C MET A 1 15.33 -8.54 13.30
N ALA A 2 15.20 -9.12 12.11
CA ALA A 2 14.70 -8.40 10.95
C ALA A 2 13.21 -8.07 11.16
N ARG A 3 12.84 -6.80 11.00
CA ARG A 3 11.49 -6.27 11.22
C ARG A 3 10.71 -6.19 9.91
N ALA A 4 9.43 -6.54 9.99
CA ALA A 4 8.44 -6.22 8.98
C ALA A 4 7.56 -5.09 9.52
N VAL A 5 7.58 -3.92 8.88
CA VAL A 5 6.78 -2.76 9.31
C VAL A 5 5.44 -2.77 8.61
N LEU A 6 4.36 -2.89 9.39
CA LEU A 6 2.97 -3.03 8.91
C LEU A 6 2.19 -1.75 9.24
N ILE A 7 1.64 -1.09 8.22
CA ILE A 7 1.00 0.23 8.34
C ILE A 7 -0.49 0.11 8.01
N PRO A 8 -1.34 -0.21 9.01
CA PRO A 8 -2.79 -0.22 8.88
C PRO A 8 -3.41 1.18 8.96
N HIS A 9 -4.59 1.33 8.37
CA HIS A 9 -5.39 2.57 8.44
C HIS A 9 -6.79 2.32 9.01
N GLY A 10 -7.30 3.30 9.76
CA GLY A 10 -8.67 3.32 10.27
C GLY A 10 -8.94 2.31 11.39
N SER A 11 -10.23 2.02 11.60
CA SER A 11 -10.71 1.01 12.55
C SER A 11 -10.86 -0.38 11.92
N ASP A 12 -10.93 -0.43 10.59
CA ASP A 12 -11.31 -1.63 9.83
C ASP A 12 -10.09 -2.27 9.14
N GLY A 13 -8.90 -1.71 9.37
CA GLY A 13 -7.64 -2.33 8.98
C GLY A 13 -7.52 -3.74 9.57
N PRO A 14 -6.71 -4.62 8.96
CA PRO A 14 -6.64 -6.01 9.38
C PRO A 14 -6.30 -6.08 10.87
N ALA A 15 -7.24 -6.63 11.65
CA ALA A 15 -6.93 -7.07 12.99
C ALA A 15 -5.85 -8.15 12.87
N ASN A 16 -4.81 -8.06 13.69
CA ASN A 16 -3.70 -9.02 13.78
C ASN A 16 -4.04 -10.41 13.21
N GLN A 17 -3.22 -10.92 12.27
CA GLN A 17 -3.33 -12.23 11.59
C GLN A 17 -4.08 -12.26 10.24
N ASP A 18 -3.97 -11.21 9.43
CA ASP A 18 -4.26 -11.37 7.99
C ASP A 18 -3.24 -12.26 7.29
N ARG A 19 -3.40 -12.46 5.97
CA ARG A 19 -2.47 -13.29 5.18
C ARG A 19 -1.05 -12.74 5.13
N ALA A 20 -0.87 -11.42 5.08
CA ALA A 20 0.45 -10.80 4.96
C ALA A 20 1.24 -10.94 6.26
N SER A 21 0.68 -10.44 7.36
CA SER A 21 1.26 -10.53 8.71
C SER A 21 1.51 -11.98 9.14
N SER A 22 0.57 -12.89 8.88
CA SER A 22 0.76 -14.32 9.17
C SER A 22 1.92 -14.92 8.39
N ARG A 23 2.05 -14.59 7.09
CA ARG A 23 3.15 -15.08 6.27
C ARG A 23 4.49 -14.53 6.73
N LEU A 24 4.56 -13.25 7.07
CA LEU A 24 5.77 -12.60 7.55
C LEU A 24 6.23 -13.16 8.89
N ALA A 25 5.31 -13.42 9.82
CA ALA A 25 5.62 -14.09 11.08
C ALA A 25 6.15 -15.53 10.85
N GLN A 26 5.56 -16.29 9.92
CA GLN A 26 6.05 -17.63 9.56
C GLN A 26 7.45 -17.62 8.96
N LEU A 27 7.82 -16.54 8.26
CA LEU A 27 9.17 -16.33 7.74
C LEU A 27 10.16 -15.87 8.82
N GLY A 28 9.69 -15.62 10.05
CA GLY A 28 10.52 -15.26 11.20
C GLY A 28 10.77 -13.77 11.39
N TYR A 29 10.02 -12.91 10.69
CA TYR A 29 10.10 -11.47 10.89
C TYR A 29 9.42 -11.04 12.20
N GLU A 30 10.03 -10.07 12.87
CA GLU A 30 9.39 -9.33 13.95
C GLU A 30 8.36 -8.38 13.35
N LEU A 31 7.08 -8.52 13.71
CA LEU A 31 6.01 -7.67 13.20
C LEU A 31 5.96 -6.36 13.99
N ASP A 32 6.24 -5.25 13.32
CA ASP A 32 6.15 -3.90 13.88
C ASP A 32 4.95 -3.16 13.27
N TRP A 33 3.89 -3.00 14.06
CA TRP A 33 2.64 -2.36 13.62
C TRP A 33 2.66 -0.87 13.92
N ARG A 34 2.33 -0.04 12.93
CA ARG A 34 2.32 1.44 13.04
C ARG A 34 1.00 2.02 12.53
N HIS A 35 0.15 2.48 13.45
CA HIS A 35 -1.05 3.26 13.15
C HIS A 35 -0.72 4.75 13.02
N VAL A 36 -0.08 5.11 11.91
CA VAL A 36 0.37 6.49 11.67
C VAL A 36 -0.82 7.44 11.56
N ASP A 37 -1.95 6.96 11.05
CA ASP A 37 -3.24 7.66 11.02
C ASP A 37 -3.80 7.99 12.41
N LYS A 38 -3.34 7.28 13.45
CA LYS A 38 -3.67 7.49 14.87
C LYS A 38 -2.53 8.11 15.68
N GLY A 39 -1.45 8.52 15.02
CA GLY A 39 -0.36 9.28 15.63
C GLY A 39 0.87 8.46 16.01
N ASP A 40 0.97 7.19 15.64
CA ASP A 40 2.22 6.45 15.77
C ASP A 40 3.32 7.12 14.93
N SER A 41 4.55 7.15 15.45
CA SER A 41 5.68 7.67 14.69
C SER A 41 6.10 6.70 13.60
N LEU A 42 6.46 7.28 12.46
CA LEU A 42 7.10 6.61 11.34
C LEU A 42 8.39 7.38 11.02
N ASP A 43 9.47 6.96 11.69
CA ASP A 43 10.81 7.53 11.49
C ASP A 43 11.41 7.04 10.17
N GLN A 44 12.68 7.36 9.86
CA GLN A 44 13.31 6.80 8.68
C GLN A 44 13.56 5.29 8.86
N PRO A 45 13.44 4.47 7.79
CA PRO A 45 13.76 3.06 7.88
C PRO A 45 15.25 2.87 8.20
N ASP A 46 15.52 2.11 9.25
CA ASP A 46 16.88 1.69 9.65
C ASP A 46 17.22 0.31 9.04
N ASP A 47 18.44 -0.17 9.27
CA ASP A 47 18.92 -1.45 8.71
C ASP A 47 18.19 -2.68 9.28
N SER A 48 17.35 -2.51 10.31
CA SER A 48 16.54 -3.61 10.84
C SER A 48 15.26 -3.83 10.03
N VAL A 49 14.82 -2.84 9.22
CA VAL A 49 13.61 -2.93 8.40
C VAL A 49 13.88 -3.75 7.16
N ALA A 50 13.35 -4.97 7.11
CA ALA A 50 13.55 -5.89 6.00
C ALA A 50 12.44 -5.85 4.95
N ILE A 51 11.24 -5.40 5.32
CA ILE A 51 10.08 -5.25 4.43
C ILE A 51 9.08 -4.30 5.09
N THR A 52 8.32 -3.57 4.27
CA THR A 52 7.15 -2.83 4.73
C THR A 52 5.89 -3.21 3.96
N VAL A 53 4.76 -3.24 4.66
CA VAL A 53 3.42 -3.49 4.11
C VAL A 53 2.53 -2.31 4.47
N ILE A 54 2.05 -1.59 3.46
CA ILE A 54 1.12 -0.47 3.61
C ILE A 54 -0.27 -0.93 3.19
N TYR A 55 -1.22 -0.86 4.10
CA TYR A 55 -2.54 -1.44 3.91
C TYR A 55 -3.53 -0.47 3.24
N GLY A 56 -4.71 -1.01 2.90
CA GLY A 56 -5.84 -0.22 2.47
C GLY A 56 -6.36 0.71 3.56
N GLY A 57 -7.21 1.66 3.17
CA GLY A 57 -7.86 2.61 4.06
C GLY A 57 -8.95 3.37 3.33
N GLY A 58 -9.92 3.89 4.09
CA GLY A 58 -11.04 4.65 3.52
C GLY A 58 -10.72 6.13 3.22
N LYS A 59 -9.54 6.62 3.61
CA LYS A 59 -9.10 8.01 3.41
C LYS A 59 -7.73 8.02 2.72
N PRO A 60 -7.38 9.07 1.94
CA PRO A 60 -8.23 10.19 1.54
C PRO A 60 -9.36 9.79 0.60
N GLU A 61 -10.50 10.51 0.66
CA GLU A 61 -11.66 10.28 -0.20
C GLU A 61 -11.68 11.16 -1.46
N ASP A 62 -10.88 12.22 -1.48
CA ASP A 62 -10.85 13.22 -2.55
C ASP A 62 -9.42 13.33 -3.08
N GLU A 63 -9.25 13.36 -4.41
CA GLU A 63 -7.97 13.53 -5.08
C GLU A 63 -7.19 14.74 -4.55
N LYS A 64 -7.88 15.85 -4.24
CA LYS A 64 -7.21 17.06 -3.74
C LYS A 64 -6.50 16.82 -2.40
N ASP A 65 -6.97 15.87 -1.59
CA ASP A 65 -6.47 15.65 -0.24
C ASP A 65 -5.01 15.15 -0.25
N TRP A 66 -4.54 14.53 -1.34
CA TRP A 66 -3.14 14.18 -1.59
C TRP A 66 -2.20 15.39 -1.61
N HIS A 67 -2.73 16.59 -1.88
CA HIS A 67 -1.97 17.83 -1.98
C HIS A 67 -2.29 18.84 -0.88
N THR A 68 -3.11 18.46 0.10
CA THR A 68 -3.43 19.32 1.25
C THR A 68 -2.76 18.82 2.54
N ASN A 69 -3.03 19.50 3.65
CA ASN A 69 -2.61 19.05 4.99
C ASN A 69 -3.76 18.44 5.80
N ARG A 70 -4.84 18.01 5.13
CA ARG A 70 -6.01 17.42 5.80
C ARG A 70 -5.69 16.10 6.49
N TYR A 71 -4.76 15.33 5.92
CA TYR A 71 -4.26 14.07 6.46
C TYR A 71 -2.74 14.14 6.63
N PRO A 72 -2.22 14.72 7.73
CA PRO A 72 -0.78 14.89 7.91
C PRO A 72 0.01 13.58 7.88
N TRP A 73 -0.59 12.48 8.36
CA TRP A 73 -0.02 11.14 8.32
C TRP A 73 0.29 10.66 6.89
N LEU A 74 -0.51 11.07 5.89
CA LEU A 74 -0.31 10.66 4.50
C LEU A 74 1.06 11.11 3.98
N LYS A 75 1.49 12.32 4.34
CA LYS A 75 2.82 12.83 3.97
C LYS A 75 3.95 12.03 4.61
N ASN A 76 3.74 11.54 5.83
CA ASN A 76 4.74 10.70 6.50
C ASN A 76 4.85 9.34 5.83
N GLU A 77 3.72 8.75 5.43
CA GLU A 77 3.71 7.45 4.75
C GLU A 77 4.23 7.50 3.32
N VAL A 78 3.91 8.56 2.56
CA VAL A 78 4.53 8.82 1.25
C VAL A 78 6.04 8.92 1.40
N ARG A 79 6.52 9.73 2.35
CA ARG A 79 7.96 9.88 2.61
C ARG A 79 8.62 8.57 3.06
N TRP A 80 7.92 7.75 3.83
CA TRP A 80 8.40 6.42 4.21
C TRP A 80 8.53 5.50 3.00
N ALA A 81 7.52 5.46 2.13
CA ALA A 81 7.57 4.67 0.90
C ALA A 81 8.73 5.10 0.00
N GLU A 82 8.94 6.41 -0.20
CA GLU A 82 10.11 6.97 -0.91
C GLU A 82 11.42 6.43 -0.32
N GLN A 83 11.59 6.53 1.00
CA GLN A 83 12.82 6.12 1.69
C GLN A 83 13.04 4.61 1.66
N CYS A 84 11.99 3.80 1.74
CA CYS A 84 12.09 2.36 1.59
C CYS A 84 12.53 1.99 0.17
N ILE A 85 11.94 2.61 -0.85
CA ILE A 85 12.29 2.38 -2.26
C ILE A 85 13.74 2.79 -2.53
N ASP A 86 14.16 3.98 -2.09
CA ASP A 86 15.53 4.48 -2.24
C ASP A 86 16.58 3.54 -1.61
N ARG A 87 16.20 2.83 -0.54
CA ARG A 87 17.06 1.87 0.17
C ARG A 87 16.92 0.44 -0.34
N ASN A 88 16.15 0.20 -1.40
CA ASN A 88 15.82 -1.13 -1.92
C ASN A 88 15.16 -2.05 -0.88
N ILE A 89 14.38 -1.48 0.06
CA ILE A 89 13.57 -2.24 1.00
C ILE A 89 12.28 -2.65 0.27
N PRO A 90 11.95 -3.96 0.19
CA PRO A 90 10.69 -4.43 -0.36
C PRO A 90 9.50 -3.70 0.25
N THR A 91 8.68 -3.10 -0.60
CA THR A 91 7.55 -2.24 -0.21
C THR A 91 6.29 -2.75 -0.90
N VAL A 92 5.34 -3.26 -0.11
CA VAL A 92 4.09 -3.86 -0.62
C VAL A 92 2.92 -2.97 -0.23
N GLY A 93 2.08 -2.61 -1.19
CA GLY A 93 0.91 -1.76 -0.97
C GLY A 93 -0.39 -2.45 -1.38
N PHE A 94 -1.41 -2.34 -0.54
CA PHE A 94 -2.77 -2.82 -0.84
C PHE A 94 -3.75 -1.65 -0.93
N CYS A 95 -4.53 -1.55 -2.00
CA CYS A 95 -5.51 -0.47 -2.19
C CYS A 95 -4.87 0.93 -1.97
N LEU A 96 -5.21 1.62 -0.88
CA LEU A 96 -4.57 2.88 -0.48
C LEU A 96 -3.05 2.78 -0.41
N GLY A 97 -2.50 1.69 0.14
CA GLY A 97 -1.05 1.50 0.19
C GLY A 97 -0.41 1.44 -1.20
N GLY A 98 -1.10 0.87 -2.19
CA GLY A 98 -0.67 0.91 -3.59
C GLY A 98 -0.69 2.32 -4.16
N GLN A 99 -1.72 3.12 -3.82
CA GLN A 99 -1.80 4.53 -4.19
C GLN A 99 -0.68 5.36 -3.53
N ILE A 100 -0.35 5.10 -2.27
CA ILE A 100 0.76 5.77 -1.55
C ILE A 100 2.09 5.51 -2.26
N ILE A 101 2.37 4.24 -2.62
CA ILE A 101 3.57 3.87 -3.37
C ILE A 101 3.59 4.55 -4.74
N ALA A 102 2.47 4.51 -5.47
CA ALA A 102 2.38 5.13 -6.78
C ALA A 102 2.60 6.65 -6.70
N HIS A 103 2.03 7.32 -5.68
CA HIS A 103 2.20 8.75 -5.45
C HIS A 103 3.64 9.10 -5.08
N ALA A 104 4.30 8.31 -4.24
CA ALA A 104 5.73 8.43 -3.93
C ALA A 104 6.61 8.34 -5.19
N LEU A 105 6.17 7.57 -6.19
CA LEU A 105 6.81 7.44 -7.50
C LEU A 105 6.31 8.47 -8.53
N GLY A 106 5.61 9.52 -8.10
CA GLY A 106 5.18 10.63 -8.96
C GLY A 106 3.90 10.40 -9.76
N SER A 107 3.14 9.33 -9.47
CA SER A 107 1.87 9.05 -10.14
C SER A 107 0.72 9.93 -9.66
N THR A 108 -0.26 10.12 -10.53
CA THR A 108 -1.53 10.77 -10.18
C THR A 108 -2.50 9.76 -9.59
N ILE A 109 -3.13 10.11 -8.46
CA ILE A 109 -4.15 9.30 -7.79
C ILE A 109 -5.50 9.97 -7.98
N GLY A 110 -6.52 9.23 -8.44
CA GLY A 110 -7.82 9.83 -8.68
C GLY A 110 -8.86 8.84 -9.19
N PRO A 111 -10.09 9.32 -9.44
CA PRO A 111 -11.16 8.49 -9.98
C PRO A 111 -10.85 8.02 -11.40
N HIS A 112 -11.42 6.89 -11.78
CA HIS A 112 -11.38 6.47 -13.18
C HIS A 112 -12.02 7.55 -14.07
N ARG A 113 -11.41 7.85 -15.23
CA ARG A 113 -11.85 8.94 -16.12
C ARG A 113 -13.31 8.80 -16.59
N GLU A 114 -13.79 7.57 -16.68
CA GLU A 114 -15.18 7.23 -17.07
C GLU A 114 -16.13 7.09 -15.86
N GLY A 115 -15.67 7.31 -14.63
CA GLY A 115 -16.48 7.22 -13.41
C GLY A 115 -16.71 5.79 -12.89
N PHE A 116 -16.03 4.79 -13.46
CA PHE A 116 -16.07 3.42 -12.96
C PHE A 116 -15.44 3.28 -11.57
N HIS A 117 -15.99 2.36 -10.80
CA HIS A 117 -15.56 2.01 -9.45
C HIS A 117 -15.86 0.52 -9.21
N GLU A 118 -15.10 -0.11 -8.34
CA GLU A 118 -15.12 -1.57 -8.16
C GLU A 118 -15.40 -1.92 -6.70
N PHE A 119 -16.50 -2.67 -6.48
CA PHE A 119 -16.92 -3.18 -5.17
C PHE A 119 -17.44 -4.62 -5.33
N GLY A 120 -16.56 -5.59 -5.14
CA GLY A 120 -16.90 -7.00 -5.35
C GLY A 120 -15.71 -7.87 -5.73
N TYR A 121 -16.01 -9.02 -6.32
CA TYR A 121 -15.01 -9.98 -6.80
C TYR A 121 -14.95 -9.92 -8.33
N TYR A 122 -13.79 -9.54 -8.86
CA TYR A 122 -13.60 -9.32 -10.29
C TYR A 122 -12.51 -10.22 -10.85
N PRO A 123 -12.68 -10.77 -12.06
CA PRO A 123 -11.59 -11.47 -12.73
C PRO A 123 -10.50 -10.48 -13.12
N LEU A 124 -9.25 -10.78 -12.79
CA LEU A 124 -8.11 -9.97 -13.22
C LEU A 124 -7.52 -10.56 -14.50
N THR A 125 -7.24 -9.69 -15.46
CA THR A 125 -6.50 -10.06 -16.67
C THR A 125 -5.03 -9.79 -16.44
N LEU A 126 -4.21 -10.83 -16.48
CA LEU A 126 -2.76 -10.68 -16.31
C LEU A 126 -2.14 -10.01 -17.55
N THR A 127 -1.25 -9.06 -17.30
CA THR A 127 -0.30 -8.57 -18.31
C THR A 127 0.71 -9.69 -18.64
N GLU A 128 1.51 -9.50 -19.70
CA GLU A 128 2.57 -10.44 -20.04
C GLU A 128 3.60 -10.57 -18.90
N ASP A 129 4.00 -9.44 -18.32
CA ASP A 129 5.01 -9.37 -17.24
C ASP A 129 4.52 -9.99 -15.92
N ALA A 130 3.20 -10.09 -15.70
CA ALA A 130 2.62 -10.74 -14.54
C ALA A 130 2.57 -12.28 -14.64
N ARG A 131 2.78 -12.86 -15.84
CA ARG A 131 2.67 -14.31 -16.05
C ARG A 131 3.77 -15.05 -15.29
N GLY A 132 3.37 -16.11 -14.57
CA GLY A 132 4.27 -16.91 -13.74
C GLY A 132 4.52 -16.33 -12.35
N PHE A 133 4.19 -15.06 -12.12
CA PHE A 133 4.13 -14.48 -10.78
C PHE A 133 2.75 -14.67 -10.15
N PHE A 134 1.68 -14.39 -10.92
CA PHE A 134 0.30 -14.65 -10.51
C PHE A 134 -0.31 -15.86 -11.25
N PRO A 135 -1.25 -16.59 -10.61
CA PRO A 135 -1.99 -17.65 -11.27
C PRO A 135 -2.97 -17.09 -12.32
N GLU A 136 -3.09 -17.77 -13.46
CA GLU A 136 -4.08 -17.47 -14.49
C GLU A 136 -5.51 -17.58 -13.92
N GLY A 137 -6.41 -16.70 -14.38
CA GLY A 137 -7.81 -16.70 -13.95
C GLY A 137 -8.01 -16.29 -12.48
N ILE A 138 -7.05 -15.56 -11.89
CA ILE A 138 -7.19 -15.03 -10.53
C ILE A 138 -8.34 -14.03 -10.44
N TYR A 139 -9.03 -14.06 -9.30
CA TYR A 139 -10.03 -13.06 -8.92
C TYR A 139 -9.46 -12.13 -7.85
N GLY A 140 -9.61 -10.83 -8.07
CA GLY A 140 -9.32 -9.77 -7.11
C GLY A 140 -10.56 -9.45 -6.27
N THR A 141 -10.33 -9.00 -5.03
CA THR A 141 -11.40 -8.45 -4.19
C THR A 141 -11.22 -6.95 -4.18
N GLU A 142 -12.13 -6.22 -4.82
CA GLU A 142 -12.01 -4.78 -5.00
C GLU A 142 -13.02 -4.04 -4.15
N SER A 143 -12.60 -2.89 -3.64
CA SER A 143 -13.43 -1.95 -2.89
C SER A 143 -12.79 -0.55 -2.93
N HIS A 144 -12.80 0.07 -4.11
CA HIS A 144 -12.18 1.37 -4.32
C HIS A 144 -12.92 2.24 -5.35
N TYR A 145 -12.88 3.55 -5.11
CA TYR A 145 -13.31 4.58 -6.06
C TYR A 145 -12.14 5.13 -6.89
N HIS A 146 -10.93 5.10 -6.34
CA HIS A 146 -9.75 5.69 -6.94
C HIS A 146 -8.78 4.61 -7.42
N GLY A 147 -8.10 4.91 -8.52
CA GLY A 147 -6.94 4.18 -9.00
C GLY A 147 -5.74 5.10 -9.10
N PHE A 148 -4.73 4.68 -9.84
CA PHE A 148 -3.54 5.46 -10.11
C PHE A 148 -3.02 5.21 -11.52
N SER A 149 -2.32 6.19 -12.09
CA SER A 149 -1.53 5.99 -13.30
C SER A 149 -0.35 5.07 -12.99
N LEU A 150 0.06 4.23 -13.95
CA LEU A 150 1.27 3.41 -13.80
C LEU A 150 2.49 4.34 -13.59
N PRO A 151 3.29 4.15 -12.51
CA PRO A 151 4.51 4.92 -12.31
C PRO A 151 5.53 4.71 -13.43
N GLU A 152 6.37 5.71 -13.69
CA GLU A 152 7.47 5.56 -14.64
C GLU A 152 8.43 4.46 -14.19
N GLY A 153 8.75 3.53 -15.10
CA GLY A 153 9.64 2.39 -14.82
C GLY A 153 8.98 1.22 -14.09
N ALA A 154 7.68 1.29 -13.77
CA ALA A 154 6.91 0.15 -13.28
C ALA A 154 6.33 -0.69 -14.44
N THR A 155 5.98 -1.93 -14.14
CA THR A 155 5.25 -2.87 -15.03
C THR A 155 4.01 -3.42 -14.32
#